data_AF-A0A7S0Q980-F1
#
_entry.id   AF-A0A7S0Q980-F1
#
_cell.length_a   1.000
_cell.length_b   1.000
_cell.length_c   1.000
_cell.angle_alpha   90.00
_cell.angle_beta   90.00
_cell.angle_gamma   90.00
#
_symmetry.space_group_name_H-M   'P 1'
#
loop_
_entity.id
_entity.type
_entity.pdbx_description
1 polymer ?
#
loop_
_entity_poly.entity_id
_entity_poly.type
_entity_poly.pdbx_seq_one_letter_code
_entity_poly.pdbx_strand_id
1 'polypeptide(L)'
;MEMNKSRALAEKQKKDLIPCFAKCLSSREHEAATAMQAIVRGKNARFQREELNRVEWFMFYMKARNFDKAKALAVTLEEFEAIADAQAPPSEEDEAAIKMQSVLRGKKTREELQEVARLEWFEYYKKTGDFDQALDMAISPDEEESVKKARQAAEAPQEVHLAATKVQARLRGHMTRTDQQEGARLEWLEYYKSMGQFELAREVCVTPDEEAEIIALELAAEKISAPKSHAGYLCNCFKTNVVSDTAK
;
A
#
# COMPACT_ATOMS: atom_id res chain seq x y z
N MET A 1 -56.39 73.88 87.60
CA MET A 1 -55.56 72.68 87.36
C MET A 1 -55.60 72.19 85.91
N GLU A 2 -56.60 72.55 85.09
CA GLU A 2 -56.70 72.08 83.70
C GLU A 2 -55.66 72.70 82.74
N MET A 3 -55.32 73.98 82.88
CA MET A 3 -54.33 74.63 81.98
C MET A 3 -52.94 73.98 82.01
N ASN A 4 -52.53 73.37 83.13
CA ASN A 4 -51.24 72.70 83.23
C ASN A 4 -51.24 71.32 82.55
N LYS A 5 -52.40 70.64 82.46
CA LYS A 5 -52.54 69.39 81.71
C LYS A 5 -52.48 69.62 80.21
N SER A 6 -53.09 70.70 79.70
CA SER A 6 -53.06 71.07 78.29
C SER A 6 -51.65 71.39 77.80
N ARG A 7 -50.88 72.10 78.63
CA ARG A 7 -49.48 72.46 78.32
C ARG A 7 -48.56 71.25 78.32
N ALA A 8 -48.74 70.33 79.28
CA ALA A 8 -48.00 69.07 79.33
C ALA A 8 -48.33 68.14 78.15
N LEU A 9 -49.59 68.09 77.70
CA LEU A 9 -50.00 67.34 76.50
C LEU A 9 -49.40 67.93 75.23
N ALA A 10 -49.40 69.25 75.07
CA ALA A 10 -48.79 69.93 73.92
C ALA A 10 -47.27 69.75 73.86
N GLU A 11 -46.60 69.75 75.02
CA GLU A 11 -45.15 69.54 75.11
C GLU A 11 -44.75 68.08 74.87
N LYS A 12 -45.58 67.13 75.31
CA LYS A 12 -45.44 65.70 74.97
C LYS A 12 -45.64 65.46 73.48
N GLN A 13 -46.70 66.04 72.88
CA GLN A 13 -46.94 65.98 71.44
C GLN A 13 -45.77 66.57 70.64
N LYS A 14 -45.19 67.71 71.05
CA LYS A 14 -43.99 68.26 70.41
C LYS A 14 -42.77 67.32 70.49
N LYS A 15 -42.52 66.71 71.66
CA LYS A 15 -41.41 65.77 71.83
C LYS A 15 -41.55 64.50 71.00
N ASP A 16 -42.77 64.04 70.74
CA ASP A 16 -43.03 62.83 69.95
C ASP A 16 -43.05 63.11 68.42
N LEU A 17 -43.41 64.33 67.98
CA LEU A 17 -43.50 64.71 66.56
C LEU A 17 -42.15 65.11 65.93
N ILE A 18 -41.25 65.76 66.68
CA ILE A 18 -39.96 66.25 66.16
C ILE A 18 -39.02 65.11 65.68
N PRO A 19 -38.86 63.99 66.42
CA PRO A 19 -38.02 62.87 65.97
C PRO A 19 -38.59 62.17 64.74
N CYS A 20 -39.92 62.18 64.56
CA CYS A 20 -40.58 61.57 63.42
C CYS A 20 -40.35 62.39 62.13
N PHE A 21 -40.48 63.71 62.20
CA PHE A 21 -40.18 64.61 61.07
C PHE A 21 -38.71 64.57 60.67
N ALA A 22 -37.77 64.54 61.63
CA ALA A 22 -36.34 64.46 61.32
C ALA A 22 -35.96 63.13 60.65
N LYS A 23 -36.56 62.00 61.06
CA LYS A 23 -36.38 60.69 60.41
C LYS A 23 -36.99 60.65 58.99
N CYS A 24 -38.13 61.30 58.78
CA CYS A 24 -38.73 61.41 57.45
C CYS A 24 -37.92 62.33 56.53
N LEU A 25 -37.33 63.41 57.05
CA LEU A 25 -36.48 64.30 56.26
C LEU A 25 -35.17 63.62 55.84
N SER A 26 -34.51 62.90 56.77
CA SER A 26 -33.29 62.15 56.45
C SER A 26 -33.54 60.97 55.51
N SER A 27 -34.72 60.33 55.57
CA SER A 27 -35.14 59.33 54.57
C SER A 27 -35.26 59.95 53.18
N ARG A 28 -35.88 61.13 53.06
CA ARG A 28 -36.02 61.83 51.77
C ARG A 28 -34.68 62.28 51.19
N GLU A 29 -33.76 62.76 52.02
CA GLU A 29 -32.40 63.11 51.57
C GLU A 29 -31.63 61.86 51.10
N HIS A 30 -31.75 60.74 51.82
CA HIS A 30 -31.15 59.48 51.42
C HIS A 30 -31.75 58.91 50.11
N GLU A 31 -33.06 58.99 49.95
CA GLU A 31 -33.77 58.64 48.72
C GLU A 31 -33.32 59.52 47.55
N ALA A 32 -33.20 60.84 47.75
CA ALA A 32 -32.71 61.78 46.74
C ALA A 32 -31.26 61.49 46.34
N ALA A 33 -30.37 61.23 47.31
CA ALA A 33 -28.99 60.86 47.05
C ALA A 33 -28.89 59.54 46.26
N THR A 34 -29.70 58.54 46.63
CA THR A 34 -29.75 57.25 45.94
C THR A 34 -30.26 57.41 44.50
N ALA A 35 -31.27 58.25 44.28
CA ALA A 35 -31.77 58.58 42.94
C ALA A 35 -30.69 59.26 42.08
N MET A 36 -29.95 60.22 42.64
CA MET A 36 -28.83 60.86 41.94
C MET A 36 -27.72 59.86 41.60
N GLN A 37 -27.35 58.97 42.52
CA GLN A 37 -26.37 57.92 42.28
C GLN A 37 -26.82 56.95 41.18
N ALA A 38 -28.09 56.55 41.16
CA ALA A 38 -28.65 55.70 40.11
C ALA A 38 -28.57 56.37 38.73
N ILE A 39 -28.85 57.68 38.65
CA ILE A 39 -28.70 58.46 37.40
C ILE A 39 -27.25 58.47 36.93
N VAL A 40 -26.30 58.75 37.84
CA VAL A 40 -24.86 58.79 37.50
C VAL A 40 -24.37 57.42 37.03
N ARG A 41 -24.73 56.34 37.73
CA ARG A 41 -24.40 54.97 37.32
C ARG A 41 -24.98 54.62 35.95
N GLY A 42 -26.25 54.97 35.72
CA GLY A 42 -26.90 54.74 34.43
C GLY A 42 -26.28 55.54 33.28
N LYS A 43 -25.88 56.80 33.52
CA LYS A 43 -25.15 57.61 32.53
C LYS A 43 -23.78 57.01 32.21
N ASN A 44 -23.02 56.62 33.23
CA ASN A 44 -21.70 56.00 33.04
C ASN A 44 -21.81 54.67 32.27
N ALA A 45 -22.81 53.83 32.59
CA ALA A 45 -23.02 52.57 31.88
C ALA A 45 -23.38 52.76 30.39
N ARG A 46 -24.18 53.78 30.05
CA ARG A 46 -24.47 54.11 28.65
C ARG A 46 -23.24 54.62 27.91
N PHE A 47 -22.50 55.54 28.53
CA PHE A 47 -21.25 56.07 27.96
C PHE A 47 -20.23 54.95 27.70
N GLN A 48 -20.03 54.04 28.66
CA GLN A 48 -19.14 52.88 28.48
C GLN A 48 -19.59 51.98 27.32
N ARG A 49 -20.90 51.76 27.17
CA ARG A 49 -21.42 50.93 26.08
C ARG A 49 -21.26 51.60 24.71
N GLU A 50 -21.48 52.90 24.63
CA GLU A 50 -21.26 53.68 23.40
C GLU A 50 -19.78 53.67 23.03
N GLU A 51 -18.88 53.81 24.01
CA GLU A 51 -17.44 53.77 23.80
C GLU A 51 -16.96 52.39 23.35
N LEU A 52 -17.47 51.31 23.94
CA LEU A 52 -17.19 49.95 23.47
C LEU A 52 -17.64 49.74 22.01
N ASN A 53 -18.87 50.16 21.68
CA ASN A 53 -19.36 50.09 20.31
C ASN A 53 -18.48 50.90 19.36
N ARG A 54 -18.05 52.12 19.74
CA ARG A 54 -17.14 52.95 18.95
C ARG A 54 -15.84 52.22 18.66
N VAL A 55 -15.19 51.67 19.69
CA VAL A 55 -13.93 50.91 19.57
C VAL A 55 -14.11 49.66 18.70
N GLU A 56 -15.23 48.93 18.86
CA GLU A 56 -15.55 47.78 18.00
C GLU A 56 -15.66 48.18 16.52
N TRP A 57 -16.38 49.28 16.24
CA TRP A 57 -16.51 49.80 14.88
C TRP A 57 -15.18 50.34 14.32
N PHE A 58 -14.38 51.00 15.15
CA PHE A 58 -13.04 51.45 14.80
C PHE A 58 -12.15 50.27 14.37
N MET A 59 -12.09 49.22 15.20
CA MET A 59 -11.33 48.01 14.90
C MET A 59 -11.82 47.29 13.63
N PHE A 60 -13.14 47.26 13.42
CA PHE A 60 -13.73 46.73 12.20
C PHE A 60 -13.25 47.50 10.96
N TYR A 61 -13.27 48.84 10.98
CA TYR A 61 -12.81 49.65 9.85
C TYR A 61 -11.30 49.58 9.62
N MET A 62 -10.50 49.50 10.69
CA MET A 62 -9.06 49.26 10.60
C MET A 62 -8.76 47.94 9.88
N LYS A 63 -9.44 46.86 10.27
CA LYS A 63 -9.28 45.53 9.62
C LYS A 63 -9.74 45.54 8.16
N ALA A 64 -10.81 46.26 7.85
CA ALA A 64 -11.32 46.44 6.50
C ALA A 64 -10.48 47.42 5.65
N ARG A 65 -9.42 48.03 6.23
CA ARG A 65 -8.60 49.09 5.61
C ARG A 65 -9.40 50.29 5.10
N ASN A 66 -10.51 50.61 5.78
CA ASN A 66 -11.29 51.82 5.52
C ASN A 66 -10.86 52.92 6.50
N PHE A 67 -9.76 53.58 6.18
CA PHE A 67 -9.12 54.54 7.08
C PHE A 67 -9.93 55.83 7.26
N ASP A 68 -10.75 56.23 6.28
CA ASP A 68 -11.58 57.43 6.40
C ASP A 68 -12.63 57.29 7.51
N LYS A 69 -13.30 56.14 7.57
CA LYS A 69 -14.28 55.83 8.62
C LYS A 69 -13.62 55.55 9.97
N ALA A 70 -12.47 54.88 9.98
CA ALA A 70 -11.70 54.68 11.20
C ALA A 70 -11.27 56.04 11.80
N LYS A 71 -10.78 56.96 10.97
CA LYS A 71 -10.36 58.31 11.37
C LYS A 71 -11.51 59.15 11.92
N ALA A 72 -12.72 58.99 11.36
CA ALA A 72 -13.92 59.66 11.87
C ALA A 72 -14.34 59.16 13.27
N LEU A 73 -13.95 57.93 13.65
CA LEU A 73 -14.24 57.35 14.95
C LEU A 73 -13.09 57.45 15.95
N ALA A 74 -11.89 57.83 15.51
CA ALA A 74 -10.72 57.96 16.35
C ALA A 74 -10.85 59.15 17.31
N VAL A 75 -10.53 58.92 18.58
CA VAL A 75 -10.60 59.89 19.67
C VAL A 75 -9.23 60.06 20.33
N THR A 76 -8.47 58.98 20.49
CA THR A 76 -7.13 59.04 21.11
C THR A 76 -6.04 59.29 20.08
N LEU A 77 -4.93 59.90 20.50
CA LEU A 77 -3.75 60.08 19.63
C LEU A 77 -3.21 58.74 19.13
N GLU A 78 -3.21 57.72 20.00
CA GLU A 78 -2.81 56.36 19.65
C GLU A 78 -3.67 55.76 18.51
N GLU A 79 -4.98 56.03 18.50
CA GLU A 79 -5.87 55.58 17.42
C GLU A 79 -5.55 56.28 16.09
N PHE A 80 -5.20 57.57 16.12
CA PHE A 80 -4.77 58.30 14.92
C PHE A 80 -3.39 57.83 14.42
N GLU A 81 -2.45 57.56 15.32
CA GLU A 81 -1.13 57.01 15.00
C GLU A 81 -1.26 55.60 14.39
N ALA A 82 -2.10 54.74 14.98
CA ALA A 82 -2.35 53.41 14.43
C ALA A 82 -2.92 53.45 13.00
N ILE A 83 -3.81 54.42 12.70
CA ILE A 83 -4.30 54.64 11.34
C ILE A 83 -3.16 55.08 10.42
N ALA A 84 -2.33 56.03 10.86
CA ALA A 84 -1.23 56.56 10.07
C ALA A 84 -0.21 55.46 9.73
N ASP A 85 0.16 54.63 10.71
CA ASP A 85 1.07 53.50 10.53
C ASP A 85 0.47 52.44 9.58
N ALA A 86 -0.82 52.16 9.70
CA ALA A 86 -1.49 51.20 8.82
C ALA A 86 -1.68 51.71 7.38
N GLN A 87 -1.74 53.04 7.20
CA GLN A 87 -1.84 53.69 5.90
C GLN A 87 -0.48 53.96 5.26
N ALA A 88 0.59 53.95 6.06
CA ALA A 88 1.95 54.11 5.56
C ALA A 88 2.24 53.02 4.50
N PRO A 89 2.81 53.39 3.34
CA PRO A 89 3.26 52.39 2.39
C PRO A 89 4.32 51.51 3.08
N PRO A 90 4.36 50.20 2.76
CA PRO A 90 5.44 49.34 3.21
C PRO A 90 6.78 49.98 2.83
N SER A 91 7.80 49.80 3.68
CA SER A 91 9.13 50.28 3.33
C SER A 91 9.60 49.59 2.04
N GLU A 92 10.56 50.19 1.32
CA GLU A 92 11.14 49.56 0.13
C GLU A 92 11.72 48.16 0.44
N GLU A 93 12.23 47.99 1.66
CA GLU A 93 12.71 46.71 2.18
C GLU A 93 11.58 45.68 2.32
N ASP A 94 10.43 46.11 2.87
CA ASP A 94 9.24 45.25 2.99
C ASP A 94 8.69 44.86 1.63
N GLU A 95 8.66 45.79 0.67
CA GLU A 95 8.25 45.48 -0.70
C GLU A 95 9.18 44.47 -1.35
N ALA A 96 10.50 44.65 -1.21
CA ALA A 96 11.49 43.72 -1.71
C ALA A 96 11.33 42.35 -1.05
N ALA A 97 11.12 42.30 0.26
CA ALA A 97 10.86 41.07 1.00
C ALA A 97 9.59 40.36 0.54
N ILE A 98 8.48 41.08 0.37
CA ILE A 98 7.21 40.53 -0.14
C ILE A 98 7.40 39.97 -1.55
N LYS A 99 8.09 40.70 -2.44
CA LYS A 99 8.40 40.24 -3.81
C LYS A 99 9.23 38.95 -3.75
N MET A 100 10.30 38.92 -2.97
CA MET A 100 11.16 37.74 -2.85
C MET A 100 10.40 36.53 -2.27
N GLN A 101 9.59 36.75 -1.23
CA GLN A 101 8.74 35.70 -0.65
C GLN A 101 7.71 35.16 -1.66
N SER A 102 7.08 36.04 -2.44
CA SER A 102 6.12 35.62 -3.47
C SER A 102 6.76 34.76 -4.56
N VAL A 103 7.98 35.12 -4.99
CA VAL A 103 8.75 34.36 -5.98
C VAL A 103 9.14 32.99 -5.43
N LEU A 104 9.64 32.93 -4.20
CA LEU A 104 10.03 31.67 -3.57
C LEU A 104 8.84 30.73 -3.36
N ARG A 105 7.71 31.26 -2.86
CA ARG A 105 6.47 30.47 -2.72
C ARG A 105 6.02 29.93 -4.08
N GLY A 106 5.99 30.77 -5.11
CA GLY A 106 5.62 30.34 -6.46
C GLY A 106 6.59 29.34 -7.07
N LYS A 107 7.90 29.50 -6.86
CA LYS A 107 8.93 28.57 -7.34
C LYS A 107 8.77 27.19 -6.70
N LYS A 108 8.62 27.14 -5.38
CA LYS A 108 8.40 25.90 -4.62
C LYS A 108 7.19 25.13 -5.16
N THR A 109 6.04 25.78 -5.33
CA THR A 109 4.84 25.12 -5.87
C THR A 109 5.05 24.59 -7.29
N ARG A 110 5.78 25.31 -8.15
CA ARG A 110 6.09 24.83 -9.50
C ARG A 110 7.01 23.61 -9.49
N GLU A 111 8.04 23.61 -8.63
CA GLU A 111 8.95 22.48 -8.48
C GLU A 111 8.22 21.24 -7.95
N GLU A 112 7.34 21.40 -6.97
CA GLU A 112 6.50 20.31 -6.44
C GLU A 112 5.60 19.72 -7.53
N LEU A 113 4.95 20.55 -8.34
CA LEU A 113 4.11 20.08 -9.45
C LEU A 113 4.92 19.40 -10.56
N GLN A 114 6.10 19.92 -10.88
CA GLN A 114 6.98 19.30 -11.86
C GLN A 114 7.49 17.94 -11.38
N GLU A 115 7.79 17.81 -10.09
CA GLU A 115 8.23 16.55 -9.49
C GLU A 115 7.11 15.50 -9.48
N VAL A 116 5.88 15.90 -9.14
CA VAL A 116 4.71 15.01 -9.24
C VAL A 116 4.53 14.52 -10.68
N ALA A 117 4.58 15.43 -11.66
CA ALA A 117 4.48 15.06 -13.07
C ALA A 117 5.62 14.13 -13.51
N ARG A 118 6.86 14.39 -13.07
CA ARG A 118 8.02 13.51 -13.35
C ARG A 118 7.76 12.10 -12.85
N LEU A 119 7.29 11.96 -11.61
CA LEU A 119 7.00 10.66 -11.00
C LEU A 119 5.86 9.92 -11.72
N GLU A 120 4.81 10.63 -12.15
CA GLU A 120 3.73 10.05 -12.95
C GLU A 120 4.24 9.48 -14.29
N TRP A 121 5.08 10.24 -15.00
CA TRP A 121 5.70 9.79 -16.26
C TRP A 121 6.71 8.66 -16.04
N PHE A 122 7.51 8.72 -14.98
CA PHE A 122 8.44 7.67 -14.59
C PHE A 122 7.70 6.35 -14.35
N GLU A 123 6.60 6.37 -13.59
CA GLU A 123 5.77 5.20 -13.37
C GLU A 123 5.12 4.69 -14.66
N TYR A 124 4.68 5.60 -15.52
CA TYR A 124 4.11 5.25 -16.81
C TYR A 124 5.10 4.48 -17.67
N TYR A 125 6.32 4.99 -17.89
CA TYR A 125 7.35 4.33 -18.70
C TYR A 125 7.78 2.98 -18.11
N LYS A 126 7.88 2.91 -16.77
CA LYS A 126 8.15 1.64 -16.08
C LYS A 126 7.06 0.60 -16.30
N LYS A 127 5.79 1.01 -16.39
CA LYS A 127 4.64 0.13 -16.65
C LYS A 127 4.53 -0.26 -18.13
N THR A 128 4.83 0.64 -19.06
CA THR A 128 4.83 0.32 -20.51
C THR A 128 5.99 -0.59 -20.90
N GLY A 129 7.08 -0.56 -20.14
CA GLY A 129 8.30 -1.34 -20.42
C GLY A 129 9.37 -0.55 -21.16
N ASP A 130 9.18 0.77 -21.33
CA ASP A 130 10.18 1.69 -21.89
C ASP A 130 11.23 2.05 -20.82
N PHE A 131 12.05 1.07 -20.44
CA PHE A 131 12.98 1.20 -19.33
C PHE A 131 14.07 2.25 -19.56
N ASP A 132 14.45 2.54 -20.80
CA ASP A 132 15.46 3.56 -21.11
C ASP A 132 14.94 4.97 -20.78
N GLN A 133 13.69 5.29 -21.15
CA GLN A 133 13.04 6.55 -20.76
C GLN A 133 12.81 6.64 -19.25
N ALA A 134 12.45 5.52 -18.61
CA ALA A 134 12.32 5.49 -17.16
C ALA A 134 13.67 5.73 -16.44
N LEU A 135 14.79 5.24 -16.99
CA LEU A 135 16.13 5.50 -16.46
C LEU A 135 16.54 6.97 -16.64
N ASP A 136 16.26 7.57 -17.80
CA ASP A 136 16.55 8.99 -18.06
C ASP A 136 15.82 9.93 -17.09
N MET A 137 14.63 9.52 -16.62
CA MET A 137 13.85 10.28 -15.64
C MET A 137 14.24 9.98 -14.18
N ALA A 138 15.02 8.93 -13.91
CA ALA A 138 15.41 8.55 -12.56
C ALA A 138 16.44 9.56 -12.00
N ILE A 139 16.19 10.06 -10.80
CA ILE A 139 17.10 11.01 -10.12
C ILE A 139 17.85 10.31 -8.99
N SER A 140 17.18 9.40 -8.28
CA SER A 140 17.79 8.68 -7.16
C SER A 140 18.32 7.32 -7.59
N PRO A 141 19.38 6.82 -6.92
CA PRO A 141 19.89 5.46 -7.18
C PRO A 141 18.83 4.38 -6.89
N ASP A 142 17.95 4.62 -5.93
CA ASP A 142 16.84 3.72 -5.58
C ASP A 142 15.83 3.61 -6.74
N GLU A 143 15.49 4.74 -7.37
CA GLU A 143 14.64 4.78 -8.57
C GLU A 143 15.28 3.97 -9.72
N GLU A 144 16.57 4.18 -10.00
CA GLU A 144 17.29 3.43 -11.04
C GLU A 144 17.30 1.92 -10.78
N GLU A 145 17.58 1.51 -9.54
CA GLU A 145 17.54 0.09 -9.16
C GLU A 145 16.16 -0.50 -9.36
N SER A 146 15.11 0.27 -9.06
CA SER A 146 13.74 -0.18 -9.26
C SER A 146 13.42 -0.45 -10.73
N VAL A 147 14.00 0.33 -11.65
CA VAL A 147 13.86 0.16 -13.10
C VAL A 147 14.69 -1.03 -13.58
N LYS A 148 15.94 -1.17 -13.11
CA LYS A 148 16.81 -2.32 -13.43
C LYS A 148 16.18 -3.64 -13.00
N LYS A 149 15.60 -3.69 -11.81
CA LYS A 149 14.85 -4.87 -11.30
C LYS A 149 13.63 -5.17 -12.16
N ALA A 150 12.88 -4.15 -12.58
CA ALA A 150 11.72 -4.33 -13.47
C ALA A 150 12.13 -4.85 -14.85
N ARG A 151 13.24 -4.34 -15.41
CA ARG A 151 13.82 -4.81 -16.68
C ARG A 151 14.23 -6.28 -16.60
N GLN A 152 14.97 -6.66 -15.57
CA GLN A 152 15.38 -8.06 -15.35
C GLN A 152 14.16 -8.99 -15.18
N ALA A 153 13.13 -8.55 -14.46
CA ALA A 153 11.90 -9.32 -14.30
C ALA A 153 11.13 -9.52 -15.62
N ALA A 154 11.21 -8.55 -16.54
CA ALA A 154 10.61 -8.67 -17.87
C ALA A 154 11.41 -9.60 -18.80
N GLU A 155 12.74 -9.65 -18.67
CA GLU A 155 13.63 -10.47 -19.50
C GLU A 155 13.72 -11.94 -19.03
N ALA A 156 13.68 -12.18 -17.71
CA ALA A 156 13.73 -13.51 -17.11
C ALA A 156 12.75 -14.55 -17.71
N PRO A 157 11.45 -14.26 -17.93
CA PRO A 157 10.54 -15.24 -18.52
C PRO A 157 10.90 -15.60 -19.97
N GLN A 158 11.49 -14.67 -20.73
CA GLN A 158 11.93 -14.95 -22.10
C GLN A 158 13.09 -15.95 -22.13
N GLU A 159 14.08 -15.77 -21.25
CA GLU A 159 15.23 -16.68 -21.17
C GLU A 159 14.81 -18.09 -20.73
N VAL A 160 13.95 -18.19 -19.72
CA VAL A 160 13.44 -19.49 -19.23
C VAL A 160 12.62 -20.18 -20.31
N HIS A 161 11.79 -19.45 -21.06
CA HIS A 161 11.01 -20.01 -22.16
C HIS A 161 11.93 -20.53 -23.29
N LEU A 162 12.97 -19.78 -23.65
CA LEU A 162 13.98 -20.20 -24.63
C LEU A 162 14.74 -21.45 -24.15
N ALA A 163 15.14 -21.49 -22.88
CA ALA A 163 15.82 -22.63 -22.29
C ALA A 163 14.92 -23.88 -22.27
N ALA A 164 13.66 -23.74 -21.87
CA ALA A 164 12.68 -24.81 -21.88
C ALA A 164 12.47 -25.36 -23.29
N THR A 165 12.34 -24.48 -24.29
CA THR A 165 12.20 -24.87 -25.70
C THR A 165 13.41 -25.67 -26.18
N LYS A 166 14.63 -25.25 -25.83
CA LYS A 166 15.87 -25.98 -26.17
C LYS A 166 15.94 -27.37 -25.53
N VAL A 167 15.58 -27.48 -24.26
CA VAL A 167 15.54 -28.77 -23.54
C VAL A 167 14.51 -29.70 -24.16
N GLN A 168 13.31 -29.21 -24.45
CA GLN A 168 12.25 -30.00 -25.10
C GLN A 168 12.67 -30.49 -26.48
N ALA A 169 13.27 -29.64 -27.32
CA ALA A 169 13.78 -30.04 -28.63
C ALA A 169 14.87 -31.12 -28.51
N ARG A 170 15.80 -30.97 -27.57
CA ARG A 170 16.87 -31.95 -27.31
C ARG A 170 16.30 -33.30 -26.86
N LEU A 171 15.33 -33.28 -25.94
CA LEU A 171 14.70 -34.48 -25.42
C LEU A 171 13.94 -35.23 -26.53
N ARG A 172 13.14 -34.51 -27.33
CA ARG A 172 12.45 -35.10 -28.49
C ARG A 172 13.41 -35.78 -29.44
N GLY A 173 14.51 -35.10 -29.82
CA GLY A 173 15.52 -35.67 -30.69
C GLY A 173 16.27 -36.85 -30.07
N HIS A 174 16.48 -36.85 -28.74
CA HIS A 174 17.09 -37.99 -28.06
C HIS A 174 16.18 -39.22 -28.09
N MET A 175 14.89 -39.05 -27.78
CA MET A 175 13.92 -40.14 -27.83
C MET A 175 13.87 -40.76 -29.23
N THR A 176 13.75 -39.96 -30.29
CA THR A 176 13.74 -40.49 -31.66
C THR A 176 15.00 -41.30 -32.02
N ARG A 177 16.18 -40.86 -31.57
CA ARG A 177 17.43 -41.61 -31.81
C ARG A 177 17.46 -42.92 -31.04
N THR A 178 17.01 -42.92 -29.79
CA THR A 178 16.94 -44.13 -28.98
C THR A 178 15.93 -45.11 -29.56
N ASP A 179 14.76 -44.64 -30.00
CA ASP A 179 13.74 -45.46 -30.65
C ASP A 179 14.24 -46.06 -31.97
N GLN A 180 14.99 -45.30 -32.77
CA GLN A 180 15.62 -45.81 -34.00
C GLN A 180 16.70 -46.87 -33.71
N GLN A 181 17.52 -46.65 -32.69
CA GLN A 181 18.54 -47.62 -32.27
C GLN A 181 17.91 -48.91 -31.75
N GLU A 182 16.84 -48.79 -30.97
CA GLU A 182 16.08 -49.93 -30.46
C GLU A 182 15.36 -50.69 -31.58
N GLY A 183 14.76 -49.97 -32.54
CA GLY A 183 14.19 -50.59 -33.74
C GLY A 183 15.23 -51.39 -34.54
N ALA A 184 16.39 -50.79 -34.81
CA ALA A 184 17.49 -51.49 -35.50
C ALA A 184 18.01 -52.69 -34.71
N ARG A 185 18.12 -52.58 -33.38
CA ARG A 185 18.52 -53.68 -32.50
C ARG A 185 17.56 -54.87 -32.62
N LEU A 186 16.26 -54.60 -32.56
CA LEU A 186 15.21 -55.62 -32.70
C LEU A 186 15.24 -56.28 -34.09
N GLU A 187 15.45 -55.51 -35.16
CA GLU A 187 15.62 -56.05 -36.52
C GLU A 187 16.81 -57.01 -36.61
N TRP A 188 17.96 -56.65 -36.03
CA TRP A 188 19.14 -57.53 -35.97
C TRP A 188 18.89 -58.78 -35.12
N LEU A 189 18.19 -58.63 -33.99
CA LEU A 189 17.82 -59.75 -33.13
C LEU A 189 16.96 -60.78 -33.89
N GLU A 190 15.95 -60.31 -34.63
CA GLU A 190 15.10 -61.15 -35.45
C GLU A 190 15.89 -61.83 -36.59
N TYR A 191 16.80 -61.09 -37.23
CA TYR A 191 17.71 -61.65 -38.24
C TYR A 191 18.55 -62.80 -37.67
N TYR A 192 19.22 -62.63 -36.53
CA TYR A 192 20.03 -63.69 -35.92
C TYR A 192 19.20 -64.89 -35.45
N LYS A 193 17.99 -64.65 -34.91
CA LYS A 193 17.03 -65.71 -34.59
C LYS A 193 16.71 -66.54 -35.85
N SER A 194 16.44 -65.89 -36.99
CA SER A 194 16.09 -66.56 -38.24
C SER A 194 17.24 -67.36 -38.86
N MET A 195 18.48 -66.89 -38.69
CA MET A 195 19.68 -67.55 -39.19
C MET A 195 20.18 -68.68 -38.29
N GLY A 196 19.58 -68.88 -37.11
CA GLY A 196 20.00 -69.87 -36.12
C GLY A 196 21.30 -69.51 -35.40
N GLN A 197 21.71 -68.24 -35.41
CA GLN A 197 22.92 -67.74 -34.75
C GLN A 197 22.60 -67.29 -33.32
N PHE A 198 22.31 -68.25 -32.45
CA PHE A 198 21.77 -67.97 -31.11
C PHE A 198 22.75 -67.27 -30.16
N GLU A 199 24.07 -67.49 -30.32
CA GLU A 199 25.09 -66.78 -29.52
C GLU A 199 25.09 -65.28 -29.83
N LEU A 200 25.15 -64.91 -31.12
CA LEU A 200 25.08 -63.51 -31.58
C LEU A 200 23.73 -62.86 -31.24
N ALA A 201 22.63 -63.62 -31.31
CA ALA A 201 21.32 -63.13 -30.89
C ALA A 201 21.30 -62.80 -29.39
N ARG A 202 21.95 -63.62 -28.55
CA ARG A 202 22.00 -63.42 -27.10
C ARG A 202 22.84 -62.20 -26.71
N GLU A 203 23.90 -61.88 -27.46
CA GLU A 203 24.71 -60.67 -27.26
C GLU A 203 23.94 -59.36 -27.52
N VAL A 204 22.91 -59.42 -28.36
CA VAL A 204 22.08 -58.26 -28.73
C VAL A 204 20.86 -58.09 -27.82
N CYS A 205 20.57 -59.08 -26.97
CA CYS A 205 19.49 -59.00 -25.99
C CYS A 205 19.76 -57.93 -24.93
N VAL A 206 18.70 -57.26 -24.52
CA VAL A 206 18.75 -56.26 -23.44
C VAL A 206 17.85 -56.68 -22.28
N THR A 207 16.80 -57.45 -22.56
CA THR A 207 15.86 -57.93 -21.53
C THR A 207 16.02 -59.42 -21.25
N PRO A 208 15.78 -59.86 -20.00
CA PRO A 208 15.86 -61.28 -19.64
C PRO A 208 14.80 -62.13 -20.37
N ASP A 209 13.67 -61.52 -20.75
CA ASP A 209 12.63 -62.20 -21.53
C ASP A 209 13.11 -62.52 -22.95
N GLU A 210 13.80 -61.58 -23.61
CA GLU A 210 14.42 -61.81 -24.93
C GLU A 210 15.46 -62.95 -24.88
N GLU A 211 16.30 -62.99 -23.83
CA GLU A 211 17.27 -64.07 -23.63
C GLU A 211 16.59 -65.43 -23.42
N ALA A 212 15.52 -65.48 -22.62
CA ALA A 212 14.77 -66.71 -22.36
C ALA A 212 14.13 -67.29 -23.64
N GLU A 213 13.62 -66.42 -24.51
CA GLU A 213 13.10 -66.84 -25.83
C GLU A 213 14.17 -67.49 -26.70
N ILE A 214 15.38 -66.91 -26.73
CA ILE A 214 16.50 -67.46 -27.51
C ILE A 214 16.92 -68.83 -26.98
N ILE A 215 17.04 -68.97 -25.66
CA ILE A 215 17.38 -70.25 -25.02
C ILE A 215 16.33 -71.31 -25.37
N ALA A 216 15.04 -70.95 -25.37
CA ALA A 216 13.98 -71.86 -25.76
C ALA A 216 14.07 -72.28 -27.24
N LEU A 217 14.40 -71.34 -28.14
CA LEU A 217 14.61 -71.62 -29.57
C LEU A 217 15.83 -72.50 -29.83
N GLU A 218 16.95 -72.25 -29.12
CA GLU A 218 18.18 -73.04 -29.22
C GLU A 218 17.93 -74.50 -28.79
N LEU A 219 17.29 -74.71 -27.63
CA LEU A 219 16.89 -76.03 -27.16
C LEU A 219 15.90 -76.72 -28.11
N ALA A 220 15.04 -75.96 -28.79
CA ALA A 220 14.13 -76.51 -29.80
C ALA A 220 14.88 -76.93 -31.07
N ALA A 221 15.87 -76.16 -31.52
CA ALA A 221 16.70 -76.49 -32.68
C ALA A 221 17.57 -77.73 -32.42
N GLU A 222 18.13 -77.86 -31.22
CA GLU A 222 18.94 -79.02 -30.82
C GLU A 222 18.12 -80.33 -30.83
N LYS A 223 16.85 -80.27 -30.42
CA LYS A 223 15.92 -81.41 -30.49
C LYS A 223 15.60 -81.87 -31.92
N ILE A 224 15.69 -80.99 -32.92
CA ILE A 224 15.46 -81.32 -34.33
C ILE A 224 16.73 -81.92 -34.97
N SER A 225 17.91 -81.52 -34.49
CA SER A 225 19.23 -81.98 -34.94
C SER A 225 19.60 -83.39 -34.45
N ALA A 226 18.95 -83.89 -33.40
CA ALA A 226 19.19 -85.23 -32.88
C ALA A 226 18.92 -86.32 -33.95
N PRO A 227 19.89 -87.21 -34.27
CA PRO A 227 19.70 -88.24 -35.28
C PRO A 227 18.60 -89.20 -34.82
N LYS A 228 17.58 -89.41 -35.67
CA LYS A 228 16.65 -90.53 -35.55
C LYS A 228 17.44 -91.83 -35.71
N SER A 229 18.03 -92.35 -34.63
CA SER A 229 18.57 -93.70 -34.60
C SER A 229 17.43 -94.70 -34.76
N HIS A 230 17.33 -95.27 -35.96
CA HIS A 230 16.69 -96.53 -36.34
C HIS A 230 15.72 -97.16 -35.32
N ALA A 231 14.43 -96.91 -35.51
CA ALA A 231 13.37 -97.86 -35.15
C ALA A 231 12.95 -98.61 -36.43
N GLY A 232 13.32 -99.89 -36.53
CA GLY A 232 12.83 -100.76 -37.60
C GLY A 232 13.70 -101.99 -37.80
N TYR A 233 13.36 -103.10 -37.11
CA TYR A 233 13.06 -104.42 -37.68
C TYR A 233 12.85 -105.41 -36.52
N LEU A 234 11.59 -105.59 -36.13
CA LEU A 234 11.14 -106.79 -35.43
C LEU A 234 11.24 -107.97 -36.41
N CYS A 235 12.19 -108.89 -36.18
CA CYS A 235 12.19 -110.21 -36.81
C CYS A 235 11.73 -111.23 -35.76
N ASN A 236 10.63 -111.89 -36.09
CA ASN A 236 9.88 -112.80 -35.24
C ASN A 236 10.22 -114.23 -35.68
N CYS A 237 11.15 -114.91 -34.99
CA CYS A 237 11.41 -116.34 -35.19
C CYS A 237 11.94 -117.03 -33.92
N PHE A 238 11.08 -117.88 -33.35
CA PHE A 238 11.38 -119.28 -33.00
C PHE A 238 12.49 -119.53 -31.94
N LYS A 239 12.10 -119.85 -30.70
CA LYS A 239 11.87 -121.23 -30.20
C LYS A 239 11.97 -121.29 -28.68
N THR A 240 10.92 -121.86 -28.09
CA THR A 240 10.87 -122.49 -26.78
C THR A 240 11.88 -123.65 -26.68
N ASN A 241 12.56 -123.78 -25.55
CA ASN A 241 12.82 -125.04 -24.83
C ASN A 241 13.38 -124.68 -23.44
N VAL A 242 12.65 -124.95 -22.35
CA VAL A 242 12.54 -126.26 -21.67
C VAL A 242 13.70 -126.44 -20.67
N VAL A 243 13.31 -126.36 -19.39
CA VAL A 243 13.68 -127.28 -18.29
C VAL A 243 14.95 -127.00 -17.47
N SER A 244 14.63 -126.64 -16.21
CA SER A 244 15.07 -127.18 -14.93
C SER A 244 16.39 -126.80 -14.26
N ASP A 245 16.27 -126.94 -12.93
CA ASP A 245 17.27 -127.23 -11.90
C ASP A 245 17.91 -126.02 -11.25
N THR A 246 17.42 -125.61 -10.07
CA THR A 246 17.78 -126.13 -8.73
C THR A 246 19.28 -126.12 -8.48
N ALA A 247 19.73 -125.26 -7.55
CA ALA A 247 20.24 -125.68 -6.24
C ALA A 247 21.14 -124.60 -5.62
N LYS A 248 20.80 -124.29 -4.36
CA LYS A 248 21.62 -123.76 -3.26
C LYS A 248 22.06 -122.30 -3.30
#